data_AF-A0A3N7CYE8-F1
#
_entry.id   AF-A0A3N7CYE8-F1
#
_cell.length_a   1.000
_cell.length_b   1.000
_cell.length_c   1.000
_cell.angle_alpha   90.00
_cell.angle_beta   90.00
_cell.angle_gamma   90.00
#
_symmetry.space_group_name_H-M   'P 1'
#
loop_
_entity.id
_entity.type
_entity.pdbx_description
1 polymer ?
#
loop_
_entity_poly.entity_id
_entity_poly.type
_entity_poly.pdbx_seq_one_letter_code
_entity_poly.pdbx_strand_id
1 'polypeptide(L)'
;MKTLPIAAAFGLFGAIAVTVSFSQQWPTWVMFIAWVSFYIFGKKWQSSLWAFLQIVLGMGMAVLIQVTAGFLEQFIGALGFPVSVFFYIGSLAYFAETKKLNNIPAWFLGLIILFGVHPPLEPLPIVKLLIPIISGFLFAWLNNKAVEKIHERQLSESSAQ
;
A
#
# COMPACT_ATOMS: atom_id res chain seq x y z
N MET A 1 3.33 8.00 -32.17
CA MET A 1 2.96 8.49 -30.81
C MET A 1 3.81 7.74 -29.78
N LYS A 2 4.84 8.37 -29.21
CA LYS A 2 5.81 7.70 -28.30
C LYS A 2 5.16 7.13 -27.02
N THR A 3 3.94 7.53 -26.68
CA THR A 3 3.21 7.13 -25.46
C THR A 3 2.43 5.81 -25.56
N LEU A 4 2.10 5.35 -26.77
CA LEU A 4 1.25 4.16 -26.96
C LEU A 4 1.86 2.87 -26.36
N PRO A 5 3.16 2.58 -26.52
CA PRO A 5 3.77 1.40 -25.92
C PRO A 5 3.79 1.45 -24.37
N ILE A 6 3.95 2.64 -23.79
CA ILE A 6 3.90 2.84 -22.34
C ILE A 6 2.48 2.57 -21.83
N ALA A 7 1.47 3.13 -22.49
CA ALA A 7 0.07 2.89 -22.14
C ALA A 7 -0.29 1.40 -22.24
N ALA A 8 0.18 0.71 -23.29
CA ALA A 8 -0.02 -0.73 -23.44
C ALA A 8 0.62 -1.53 -22.30
N ALA A 9 1.82 -1.15 -21.83
CA ALA A 9 2.45 -1.80 -20.68
C ALA A 9 1.62 -1.62 -19.41
N PHE A 10 1.24 -0.39 -19.06
CA PHE A 10 0.38 -0.12 -17.90
C PHE A 10 -0.94 -0.91 -17.96
N GLY A 11 -1.60 -0.91 -19.12
CA GLY A 11 -2.85 -1.64 -19.33
C GLY A 11 -2.68 -3.15 -19.18
N LEU A 12 -1.62 -3.72 -19.76
CA LEU A 12 -1.33 -5.16 -19.69
C LEU A 12 -1.08 -5.61 -18.25
N PHE A 13 -0.18 -4.93 -17.53
CA PHE A 13 0.11 -5.29 -16.14
C PHE A 13 -1.12 -5.07 -15.24
N GLY A 14 -1.91 -4.02 -15.48
CA GLY A 14 -3.16 -3.78 -14.77
C GLY A 14 -4.17 -4.92 -14.99
N ALA A 15 -4.36 -5.35 -16.23
CA ALA A 15 -5.25 -6.46 -16.58
C ALA A 15 -4.82 -7.79 -15.94
N ILE A 16 -3.52 -8.09 -15.98
CA ILE A 16 -2.96 -9.29 -15.33
C ILE A 16 -3.21 -9.22 -13.82
N ALA A 17 -2.91 -8.08 -13.20
CA ALA A 17 -3.07 -7.93 -11.76
C ALA A 17 -4.54 -8.14 -11.33
N VAL A 18 -5.50 -7.53 -12.04
CA VAL A 18 -6.94 -7.72 -11.78
C VAL A 18 -7.36 -9.17 -11.96
N THR A 19 -6.86 -9.83 -13.00
CA THR A 19 -7.17 -11.25 -13.26
C THR A 19 -6.65 -12.14 -12.13
N VAL A 20 -5.41 -11.91 -11.70
CA VAL A 20 -4.80 -12.64 -10.58
C VAL A 20 -5.56 -12.38 -9.29
N SER A 21 -5.84 -11.12 -8.95
CA SER A 21 -6.54 -10.78 -7.70
C SER A 21 -7.96 -11.34 -7.68
N PHE A 22 -8.70 -11.31 -8.78
CA PHE A 22 -10.03 -11.93 -8.86
C PHE A 22 -9.98 -13.45 -8.79
N SER A 23 -9.03 -14.09 -9.47
CA SER A 23 -8.89 -15.55 -9.42
C SER A 23 -8.60 -16.06 -8.01
N GLN A 24 -7.84 -15.28 -7.22
CA GLN A 24 -7.46 -15.61 -5.86
C GLN A 24 -8.38 -14.99 -4.79
N GLN A 25 -9.46 -14.32 -5.20
CA GLN A 25 -10.42 -13.63 -4.31
C GLN A 25 -9.76 -12.61 -3.37
N TRP A 26 -8.71 -11.93 -3.85
CA TRP A 26 -8.05 -10.87 -3.09
C TRP A 26 -8.81 -9.55 -3.22
N PRO A 27 -8.80 -8.71 -2.17
CA PRO A 27 -9.24 -7.32 -2.29
C PRO A 27 -8.38 -6.58 -3.32
N THR A 28 -8.90 -6.43 -4.53
CA THR A 28 -8.14 -5.93 -5.68
C THR A 28 -7.67 -4.48 -5.45
N TRP A 29 -8.49 -3.70 -4.75
CA TRP A 29 -8.15 -2.33 -4.36
C TRP A 29 -6.96 -2.26 -3.38
N VAL A 30 -6.75 -3.26 -2.50
CA VAL A 30 -5.60 -3.31 -1.59
C VAL A 30 -4.31 -3.46 -2.38
N MET A 31 -4.32 -4.34 -3.38
CA MET A 31 -3.20 -4.52 -4.30
C MET A 31 -2.93 -3.23 -5.10
N PHE A 32 -3.97 -2.52 -5.55
CA PHE A 32 -3.80 -1.23 -6.23
C PHE A 32 -3.28 -0.13 -5.30
N ILE A 33 -3.69 -0.08 -4.02
CA ILE A 33 -3.09 0.85 -3.05
C ILE A 33 -1.58 0.59 -2.94
N ALA A 34 -1.18 -0.68 -2.81
CA ALA A 34 0.23 -1.03 -2.75
C ALA A 34 0.97 -0.66 -4.04
N TRP A 35 0.36 -0.91 -5.20
CA TRP A 35 0.93 -0.50 -6.49
C TRP A 35 1.13 1.02 -6.56
N VAL A 36 0.09 1.80 -6.27
CA VAL A 36 0.16 3.26 -6.31
C VAL A 36 1.19 3.78 -5.31
N SER A 37 1.28 3.18 -4.12
CA SER A 37 2.27 3.54 -3.10
C SER A 37 3.71 3.40 -3.60
N PHE A 38 4.01 2.39 -4.44
CA PHE A 38 5.32 2.23 -5.07
C PHE A 38 5.69 3.44 -5.94
N TYR A 39 4.73 3.97 -6.71
CA TYR A 39 4.99 5.15 -7.54
C TYR A 39 5.04 6.45 -6.75
N ILE A 40 4.25 6.59 -5.69
CA ILE A 40 4.24 7.80 -4.85
C ILE A 40 5.53 7.91 -4.04
N PHE A 41 5.95 6.83 -3.37
CA PHE A 41 7.03 6.89 -2.37
C PHE A 41 8.41 6.50 -2.92
N GLY A 42 8.49 6.23 -4.22
CA GLY A 42 9.75 6.09 -4.94
C GLY A 42 9.96 4.70 -5.53
N LYS A 43 10.39 4.70 -6.78
CA LYS A 43 10.64 3.53 -7.63
C LYS A 43 11.87 2.71 -7.23
N LYS A 44 12.69 3.23 -6.31
CA LYS A 44 13.87 2.53 -5.79
C LYS A 44 13.44 1.50 -4.77
N TRP A 45 13.97 0.28 -4.90
CA TRP A 45 13.67 -0.87 -4.04
C TRP A 45 13.74 -0.55 -2.54
N GLN A 46 14.78 0.18 -2.10
CA GLN A 46 14.94 0.55 -0.69
C GLN A 46 13.81 1.46 -0.20
N SER A 47 13.40 2.44 -1.02
CA SER A 47 12.32 3.38 -0.66
C SER A 47 10.97 2.64 -0.59
N SER A 48 10.72 1.77 -1.57
CA SER A 48 9.52 0.95 -1.61
C SER A 48 9.44 0.00 -0.41
N LEU A 49 10.56 -0.57 0.04
CA LEU A 49 10.61 -1.42 1.23
C LEU A 49 10.27 -0.63 2.50
N TRP A 50 10.77 0.59 2.65
CA TRP A 50 10.40 1.45 3.78
C TRP A 50 8.93 1.85 3.76
N ALA A 51 8.37 2.13 2.58
CA ALA A 51 6.94 2.38 2.44
C ALA A 51 6.10 1.15 2.78
N PHE A 52 6.50 -0.03 2.29
CA PHE A 52 5.86 -1.31 2.61
C PHE A 52 5.84 -1.56 4.12
N LEU A 53 6.97 -1.40 4.81
CA LEU A 53 7.04 -1.57 6.26
C LEU A 53 6.09 -0.62 7.00
N GLN A 54 6.00 0.64 6.57
CA GLN A 54 5.10 1.62 7.19
C GLN A 54 3.63 1.33 6.92
N ILE A 55 3.28 0.76 5.75
CA ILE A 55 1.94 0.24 5.48
C ILE A 55 1.60 -0.90 6.44
N VAL A 56 2.51 -1.86 6.64
CA VAL A 56 2.31 -2.98 7.56
C VAL A 56 2.19 -2.50 9.01
N LEU A 57 3.02 -1.54 9.42
CA LEU A 57 2.92 -0.93 10.75
C LEU A 57 1.62 -0.13 10.92
N GLY A 58 1.16 0.56 9.86
CA GLY A 58 -0.14 1.21 9.82
C GLY A 58 -1.29 0.22 10.01
N MET A 59 -1.23 -0.95 9.37
CA MET A 59 -2.20 -2.02 9.64
C MET A 59 -2.14 -2.47 11.10
N GLY A 60 -0.95 -2.67 11.66
CA GLY A 60 -0.78 -2.99 13.08
C GLY A 60 -1.40 -1.94 14.00
N MET A 61 -1.23 -0.66 13.68
CA MET A 61 -1.86 0.45 14.40
C MET A 61 -3.39 0.40 14.31
N ALA A 62 -3.97 0.08 13.15
CA ALA A 62 -5.43 -0.08 13.04
C ALA A 62 -5.97 -1.27 13.84
N VAL A 63 -5.19 -2.35 14.02
CA VAL A 63 -5.54 -3.44 14.94
C VAL A 63 -5.55 -2.93 16.37
N LEU A 64 -4.51 -2.21 16.77
CA LEU A 64 -4.42 -1.64 18.13
C LEU A 64 -5.55 -0.65 18.43
N ILE A 65 -5.94 0.17 17.45
CA ILE A 65 -7.11 1.06 17.54
C ILE A 65 -8.37 0.24 17.84
N GLN A 66 -8.65 -0.82 17.08
CA GLN A 66 -9.87 -1.61 17.26
C GLN A 66 -9.89 -2.37 18.60
N VAL A 67 -8.76 -2.94 19.01
CA VAL A 67 -8.64 -3.63 20.31
C VAL A 67 -8.85 -2.66 21.47
N THR A 68 -8.20 -1.49 21.41
CA THR A 68 -8.33 -0.46 22.46
C THR A 68 -9.72 0.15 22.47
N ALA A 69 -10.35 0.30 21.30
CA ALA A 69 -11.71 0.78 21.18
C ALA A 69 -12.69 -0.16 21.87
N GLY A 70 -12.62 -1.46 21.59
CA GLY A 70 -13.48 -2.45 22.25
C GLY A 70 -13.29 -2.49 23.77
N PHE A 71 -12.09 -2.23 24.26
CA PHE A 71 -11.84 -2.07 25.70
C PHE A 71 -12.46 -0.77 26.23
N LEU A 72 -12.21 0.37 25.59
CA LEU A 72 -12.71 1.67 26.02
C LEU A 72 -14.23 1.79 25.94
N GLU A 73 -14.86 1.11 24.99
CA GLU A 73 -16.33 1.07 24.86
C GLU A 73 -17.02 0.55 26.13
N GLN A 74 -16.35 -0.31 26.90
CA GLN A 74 -16.85 -0.78 28.20
C GLN A 74 -16.89 0.30 29.27
N PHE A 75 -16.09 1.37 29.14
CA PHE A 75 -15.98 2.45 30.13
C PHE A 75 -16.65 3.75 29.69
N ILE A 76 -16.48 4.12 28.42
CA ILE A 76 -16.90 5.41 27.86
C ILE A 76 -17.89 5.27 26.69
N GLY A 77 -18.42 4.05 26.46
CA GLY A 77 -19.41 3.79 25.43
C GLY A 77 -18.91 4.12 24.02
N ALA A 78 -19.78 4.71 23.20
CA ALA A 78 -19.50 5.02 21.78
C ALA A 78 -18.28 5.95 21.54
N LEU A 79 -17.76 6.61 22.58
CA LEU A 79 -16.53 7.40 22.49
C LEU A 79 -15.25 6.54 22.48
N GLY A 80 -15.33 5.25 22.79
CA GLY A 80 -14.16 4.35 22.83
C GLY A 80 -13.38 4.30 21.53
N PHE A 81 -14.06 4.24 20.39
CA PHE A 81 -13.42 4.25 19.08
C PHE A 81 -12.77 5.60 18.73
N PRO A 82 -13.48 6.76 18.76
CA PRO A 82 -12.85 8.07 18.53
C PRO A 82 -11.66 8.36 19.44
N VAL A 83 -11.73 7.99 20.72
CA VAL A 83 -10.63 8.20 21.68
C VAL A 83 -9.43 7.32 21.33
N SER A 84 -9.64 6.06 20.94
CA SER A 84 -8.55 5.19 20.46
C SER A 84 -7.88 5.77 19.22
N VAL A 85 -8.67 6.20 18.24
CA VAL A 85 -8.17 6.85 17.02
C VAL A 85 -7.33 8.08 17.37
N PHE A 86 -7.81 8.94 18.28
CA PHE A 86 -7.10 10.13 18.72
C PHE A 86 -5.70 9.80 19.28
N PHE A 87 -5.60 8.81 20.17
CA PHE A 87 -4.31 8.44 20.76
C PHE A 87 -3.34 7.85 19.73
N TYR A 88 -3.79 6.91 18.90
CA TYR A 88 -2.92 6.23 17.95
C TYR A 88 -2.54 7.12 16.77
N ILE A 89 -3.47 7.87 16.18
CA ILE A 89 -3.14 8.82 15.12
C ILE A 89 -2.32 9.99 15.69
N GLY A 90 -2.65 10.49 16.87
CA GLY A 90 -1.83 11.50 17.56
C GLY A 90 -0.39 11.02 17.75
N SER A 91 -0.19 9.73 18.04
CA SER A 91 1.14 9.15 18.18
C SER A 91 1.98 9.18 16.89
N LEU A 92 1.35 9.26 15.71
CA LEU A 92 2.06 9.38 14.42
C LEU A 92 2.92 10.65 14.32
N ALA A 93 2.58 11.71 15.05
CA ALA A 93 3.41 12.92 15.12
C ALA A 93 4.83 12.59 15.61
N TYR A 94 4.99 11.69 16.58
CA TYR A 94 6.31 11.29 17.09
C TYR A 94 7.08 10.44 16.07
N PHE A 95 6.40 9.62 15.27
CA PHE A 95 7.03 8.83 14.21
C PHE A 95 7.49 9.69 13.03
N ALA A 96 6.80 10.81 12.76
CA ALA A 96 7.14 11.77 11.72
C ALA A 96 8.55 12.38 11.88
N GLU A 97 9.07 12.44 13.12
CA GLU A 97 10.40 12.99 13.41
C GLU A 97 11.53 11.98 13.18
N THR A 98 11.20 10.70 12.93
CA THR A 98 12.21 9.65 12.75
C THR A 98 12.79 9.64 11.34
N LYS A 99 14.07 9.26 11.18
CA LYS A 99 14.71 9.21 9.85
C LYS A 99 14.14 8.15 8.89
N LYS A 100 13.44 7.13 9.42
CA LYS A 100 13.06 5.93 8.66
C LYS A 100 11.55 5.68 8.59
N LEU A 101 10.77 6.17 9.55
CA LEU A 101 9.33 5.88 9.68
C LEU A 101 8.46 7.14 9.54
N ASN A 102 9.00 8.19 8.90
CA ASN A 102 8.37 9.49 8.75
C ASN A 102 7.39 9.60 7.57
N ASN A 103 7.14 8.53 6.82
CA ASN A 103 6.20 8.55 5.71
C ASN A 103 4.78 8.32 6.25
N ILE A 104 4.25 9.35 6.90
CA ILE A 104 2.89 9.37 7.47
C ILE A 104 1.82 8.92 6.48
N PRO A 105 1.83 9.34 5.20
CA PRO A 105 0.90 8.80 4.21
C PRO A 105 0.93 7.26 4.09
N ALA A 106 2.10 6.62 4.15
CA ALA A 106 2.20 5.15 4.10
C ALA A 106 1.55 4.48 5.33
N TRP A 107 1.69 5.07 6.52
CA TRP A 107 0.96 4.61 7.71
C TRP A 107 -0.55 4.68 7.51
N PHE A 108 -1.05 5.79 6.97
CA PHE A 108 -2.46 5.96 6.67
C PHE A 108 -2.97 4.97 5.62
N LEU A 109 -2.17 4.64 4.60
CA LEU A 109 -2.55 3.57 3.65
C LEU A 109 -2.73 2.23 4.36
N GLY A 110 -1.91 1.90 5.36
CA GLY A 110 -2.09 0.73 6.22
C GLY A 110 -3.39 0.76 7.03
N LEU A 111 -3.69 1.90 7.64
CA LEU A 111 -4.96 2.12 8.36
C LEU A 111 -6.16 1.95 7.41
N ILE A 112 -6.11 2.56 6.23
CA ILE A 112 -7.15 2.49 5.19
C ILE A 112 -7.34 1.05 4.71
N ILE A 113 -6.27 0.28 4.52
CA ILE A 113 -6.36 -1.12 4.13
C ILE A 113 -7.11 -1.93 5.19
N LEU A 114 -6.69 -1.84 6.45
CA LEU A 114 -7.29 -2.65 7.51
C LEU A 114 -8.75 -2.23 7.76
N PHE A 115 -9.01 -0.92 7.86
CA PHE A 115 -10.37 -0.42 8.04
C PHE A 115 -11.23 -0.69 6.82
N GLY A 116 -10.74 -0.56 5.59
CA GLY A 116 -11.56 -0.82 4.40
C GLY A 116 -11.91 -2.30 4.20
N VAL A 117 -11.02 -3.22 4.60
CA VAL A 117 -11.29 -4.66 4.51
C VAL A 117 -12.17 -5.14 5.68
N HIS A 118 -12.04 -4.54 6.86
CA HIS A 118 -12.65 -5.02 8.09
C HIS A 118 -12.40 -6.53 8.36
N PRO A 119 -11.14 -7.01 8.33
CA PRO A 119 -10.89 -8.42 8.60
C PRO A 119 -11.20 -8.74 10.06
N PRO A 120 -11.55 -10.00 10.39
CA PRO A 120 -11.56 -10.44 11.78
C PRO A 120 -10.22 -10.11 12.46
N LEU A 121 -10.26 -9.73 13.73
CA LEU A 121 -9.08 -9.34 14.54
C LEU A 121 -8.24 -10.56 14.98
N GLU A 122 -8.13 -11.54 14.11
CA GLU A 122 -7.28 -12.71 14.27
C GLU A 122 -5.99 -12.51 13.45
N PRO A 123 -4.85 -13.05 13.89
CA PRO A 123 -3.58 -12.86 13.19
C PRO A 123 -3.62 -13.34 11.73
N LEU A 124 -4.29 -14.45 11.45
CA LEU A 124 -4.24 -15.09 10.13
C LEU A 124 -4.96 -14.26 9.03
N PRO A 125 -6.20 -13.79 9.19
CA PRO A 125 -6.83 -12.87 8.22
C PRO A 125 -6.02 -11.60 7.96
N ILE A 126 -5.41 -11.02 8.99
CA ILE A 126 -4.60 -9.80 8.87
C ILE A 126 -3.31 -10.08 8.07
N VAL A 127 -2.60 -11.16 8.40
CA VAL A 127 -1.38 -11.56 7.69
C VAL A 127 -1.66 -11.94 6.23
N LYS A 128 -2.84 -12.52 5.94
CA LYS A 128 -3.25 -12.82 4.55
C LYS A 128 -3.32 -11.57 3.67
N LEU A 129 -3.56 -10.38 4.24
CA LEU A 129 -3.54 -9.12 3.49
C LEU A 129 -2.13 -8.73 3.00
N LEU A 130 -1.06 -9.31 3.54
CA LEU A 130 0.28 -9.11 3.01
C LEU A 130 0.41 -9.66 1.59
N ILE A 131 -0.34 -10.69 1.23
CA ILE A 131 -0.29 -11.31 -0.11
C ILE A 131 -0.68 -10.30 -1.20
N PRO A 132 -1.87 -9.66 -1.18
CA PRO A 132 -2.21 -8.64 -2.16
C PRO A 132 -1.30 -7.40 -2.08
N ILE A 133 -0.81 -7.00 -0.90
CA ILE A 133 0.11 -5.87 -0.77
C ILE A 133 1.45 -6.16 -1.48
N ILE A 134 2.08 -7.30 -1.17
CA ILE A 134 3.34 -7.74 -1.81
C ILE A 134 3.14 -7.88 -3.31
N SER A 135 2.02 -8.46 -3.73
CA SER A 135 1.67 -8.59 -5.15
C SER A 135 1.56 -7.23 -5.84
N GLY A 136 0.98 -6.23 -5.17
CA GLY A 136 0.87 -4.87 -5.69
C GLY A 136 2.23 -4.20 -5.90
N PHE A 137 3.13 -4.32 -4.93
CA PHE A 137 4.52 -3.84 -5.09
C PHE A 137 5.26 -4.59 -6.21
N LEU A 138 5.07 -5.91 -6.32
CA LEU A 138 5.69 -6.72 -7.36
C LEU A 138 5.21 -6.32 -8.76
N PHE A 139 3.89 -6.21 -8.97
CA PHE A 139 3.35 -5.78 -10.25
C PHE A 139 3.77 -4.35 -10.61
N ALA A 140 3.81 -3.44 -9.64
CA ALA A 140 4.30 -2.08 -9.85
C ALA A 140 5.75 -2.04 -10.30
N TRP A 141 6.59 -2.85 -9.67
CA TRP A 141 8.00 -2.97 -10.01
C TRP A 141 8.21 -3.57 -11.41
N LEU A 142 7.50 -4.65 -11.74
CA LEU A 142 7.55 -5.27 -13.07
C LEU A 142 7.10 -4.29 -14.16
N ASN A 143 5.99 -3.58 -13.92
CA ASN A 143 5.48 -2.57 -14.84
C ASN A 143 6.49 -1.43 -15.01
N ASN A 144 7.08 -0.93 -13.91
CA ASN A 144 8.09 0.12 -13.98
C ASN A 144 9.32 -0.31 -14.80
N LYS A 145 9.81 -1.55 -14.62
CA LYS A 145 10.90 -2.10 -15.43
C LYS A 145 10.56 -2.18 -16.92
N ALA A 146 9.34 -2.61 -17.24
CA ALA A 146 8.88 -2.68 -18.63
C ALA A 146 8.84 -1.26 -19.25
N VAL A 147 8.29 -0.29 -18.53
CA VAL A 147 8.21 1.11 -18.97
C VAL A 147 9.59 1.74 -19.15
N GLU A 148 10.52 1.53 -18.22
CA GLU A 148 11.90 2.01 -18.32
C GLU A 148 12.59 1.44 -19.58
N LYS A 149 12.50 0.13 -19.81
CA LYS A 149 13.07 -0.52 -20.98
C LYS A 149 12.48 -0.01 -22.31
N ILE A 150 11.18 0.27 -22.34
CA ILE A 150 10.52 0.86 -23.51
C ILE A 150 11.05 2.27 -23.75
N HIS A 151 11.19 3.06 -22.68
CA HIS A 151 11.68 4.44 -22.77
C HIS A 151 13.13 4.51 -23.27
N GLU A 152 14.02 3.67 -22.75
CA GLU A 152 15.42 3.58 -23.20
C GLU A 152 15.53 3.25 -24.69
N ARG A 153 14.72 2.29 -25.19
CA ARG A 153 14.69 1.95 -26.62
C ARG A 153 14.28 3.13 -27.49
N GLN A 154 13.23 3.85 -27.10
CA GLN A 154 12.74 5.01 -27.83
C GLN A 154 13.76 6.17 -27.86
N LEU A 155 14.56 6.32 -26.80
CA LEU A 155 15.65 7.31 -26.78
C LEU A 155 16.76 6.90 -27.75
N SER A 156 17.17 5.63 -27.75
CA SER A 156 18.23 5.12 -28.65
C SER A 156 17.88 5.26 -30.13
N GLU A 157 16.63 4.97 -30.51
CA GLU A 157 16.13 5.13 -31.88
C GLU A 157 16.08 6.60 -32.31
N SER A 158 15.79 7.50 -31.38
CA SER A 158 15.74 8.95 -31.65
C SER A 158 17.12 9.59 -31.79
N SER A 159 18.18 8.98 -31.25
CA SER A 159 19.57 9.46 -31.39
C SER A 159 20.30 8.90 -32.62
N ALA A 160 19.74 7.86 -33.25
CA ALA A 160 20.28 7.23 -34.47
C ALA A 160 19.69 7.80 -35.77
N GLN A 161 18.73 8.73 -35.65
CA GLN A 161 18.12 9.50 -36.74
C GLN A 161 18.69 10.92 -36.75
#